data_AF-A0A954SAF1-F1
#
_entry.id   AF-A0A954SAF1-F1
#
_cell.length_a   1.000
_cell.length_b   1.000
_cell.length_c   1.000
_cell.angle_alpha   90.00
_cell.angle_beta   90.00
_cell.angle_gamma   90.00
#
_symmetry.space_group_name_H-M   'P 1'
#
loop_
_entity.id
_entity.type
_entity.pdbx_description
1 polymer ?
#
loop_
_entity_poly.entity_id
_entity_poly.type
_entity_poly.pdbx_seq_one_letter_code
_entity_poly.pdbx_strand_id
1 'polypeptide(L)'
;MNNDAALSIIDGVPGSCDDCGLCCVGIGSPVLLYQSQPHAEGTHPHRPVGLPAELITEIDEHFLGLARGEEPQAQCLWYDAEAKRCRHYEWRPQICRDYELGGTACLLRRQEVMS
;
A
#
# COMPACT_ATOMS: atom_id res chain seq x y z
N MET A 1 -29.45 -11.29 -24.48
CA MET A 1 -28.14 -10.65 -24.71
C MET A 1 -28.26 -9.25 -24.13
N ASN A 2 -27.72 -8.90 -22.96
CA ASN A 2 -26.44 -9.30 -22.38
C ASN A 2 -26.52 -9.49 -20.86
N ASN A 3 -25.86 -10.54 -20.39
CA ASN A 3 -25.52 -10.82 -19.01
C ASN A 3 -24.36 -9.89 -18.61
N ASP A 4 -24.60 -8.85 -17.79
CA ASP A 4 -23.53 -7.99 -17.27
C ASP A 4 -23.59 -7.79 -15.74
N ALA A 5 -24.10 -8.77 -14.98
CA ALA A 5 -24.19 -8.64 -13.52
C ALA A 5 -23.70 -9.86 -12.72
N ALA A 6 -22.99 -10.82 -13.34
CA ALA A 6 -22.65 -12.09 -12.69
C ALA A 6 -21.15 -12.45 -12.75
N LEU A 7 -20.25 -11.50 -12.47
CA LEU A 7 -18.80 -11.74 -12.42
C LEU A 7 -18.13 -11.09 -11.19
N SER A 8 -18.89 -10.81 -10.12
CA SER A 8 -18.34 -10.10 -8.97
C SER A 8 -17.57 -10.98 -7.99
N ILE A 9 -17.83 -12.28 -7.87
CA ILE A 9 -17.04 -13.19 -7.02
C ILE A 9 -17.14 -14.59 -7.61
N ILE A 10 -16.02 -15.17 -8.04
CA ILE A 10 -15.91 -16.62 -8.24
C ILE A 10 -15.20 -17.12 -6.98
N ASP A 11 -15.93 -17.85 -6.13
CA ASP A 11 -15.36 -18.62 -5.01
C ASP A 11 -14.54 -17.83 -3.96
N GLY A 12 -14.96 -16.62 -3.58
CA GLY A 12 -14.32 -15.83 -2.51
C GLY A 12 -13.01 -15.13 -2.91
N VAL A 13 -12.60 -15.26 -4.17
CA VAL A 13 -11.45 -14.55 -4.73
C VAL A 13 -11.89 -13.15 -5.18
N PRO A 14 -11.22 -12.06 -4.75
CA PRO A 14 -11.45 -10.76 -5.34
C PRO A 14 -11.16 -10.82 -6.86
N GLY A 15 -12.21 -10.73 -7.66
CA GLY A 15 -12.11 -10.76 -9.13
C GLY A 15 -11.49 -9.49 -9.70
N SER A 16 -11.55 -8.38 -8.96
CA SER A 16 -11.11 -7.06 -9.39
C SER A 16 -10.13 -6.42 -8.39
N CYS A 17 -9.63 -5.24 -8.73
CA CYS A 17 -8.84 -4.41 -7.80
C CYS A 17 -9.70 -3.38 -7.05
N ASP A 18 -11.02 -3.32 -7.32
CA ASP A 18 -11.88 -2.24 -6.83
C ASP A 18 -12.21 -2.39 -5.34
N ASP A 19 -12.07 -3.60 -4.78
CA ASP A 19 -12.42 -3.94 -3.41
C ASP A 19 -11.51 -5.01 -2.78
N CYS A 20 -10.32 -5.25 -3.33
CA CYS A 20 -9.46 -6.35 -2.85
C CYS A 20 -8.53 -5.95 -1.70
N GLY A 21 -7.90 -4.78 -1.74
CA GLY A 21 -6.95 -4.29 -0.72
C GLY A 21 -5.69 -5.14 -0.48
N LEU A 22 -5.55 -6.29 -1.14
CA LEU A 22 -4.60 -7.34 -0.77
C LEU A 22 -3.13 -6.93 -0.86
N CYS A 23 -2.77 -6.07 -1.82
CA CYS A 23 -1.41 -5.55 -1.91
C CYS A 23 -1.06 -4.66 -0.72
N CYS A 24 -1.99 -3.84 -0.25
CA CYS A 24 -1.79 -2.93 0.89
C CYS A 24 -1.75 -3.66 2.25
N VAL A 25 -2.43 -4.80 2.36
CA VAL A 25 -2.41 -5.65 3.57
C VAL A 25 -1.19 -6.59 3.58
N GLY A 26 -0.68 -6.99 2.42
CA GLY A 26 0.39 -7.99 2.33
C GLY A 26 1.82 -7.44 2.36
N ILE A 27 2.04 -6.21 1.91
CA ILE A 27 3.39 -5.67 1.69
C ILE A 27 3.96 -4.91 2.90
N GLY A 28 3.21 -4.82 4.01
CA GLY A 28 3.51 -3.92 5.11
C GLY A 28 3.31 -2.47 4.70
N SER A 29 4.23 -1.57 5.08
CA SER A 29 4.11 -0.13 4.82
C SER A 29 5.31 0.44 4.07
N PRO A 30 5.37 0.30 2.73
CA PRO A 30 6.50 0.78 1.92
C PRO A 30 6.74 2.29 2.01
N VAL A 31 5.76 3.06 2.48
CA VAL A 31 5.91 4.51 2.75
C VAL A 31 6.88 4.79 3.89
N LEU A 32 7.27 3.79 4.68
CA LEU A 32 8.38 3.88 5.62
C LEU A 32 9.68 4.32 4.93
N LEU A 33 9.88 3.95 3.66
CA LEU A 33 11.04 4.40 2.87
C LEU A 33 11.12 5.92 2.72
N TYR A 34 10.04 6.65 3.00
CA TYR A 34 10.00 8.10 2.96
C TYR A 34 10.25 8.74 4.32
N GLN A 35 10.49 7.99 5.41
CA GLN A 35 10.68 8.58 6.73
C GLN A 35 11.92 9.48 6.78
N SER A 36 11.79 10.64 7.44
CA SER A 36 12.88 11.59 7.64
C SER A 36 14.01 10.93 8.42
N GLN A 37 15.23 11.12 7.94
CA GLN A 37 16.44 10.65 8.62
C GLN A 37 17.06 11.83 9.38
N PRO A 38 17.23 11.76 10.72
CA PRO A 38 17.65 12.90 11.56
C PRO A 38 18.99 13.55 11.18
N HIS A 39 19.81 12.88 10.38
CA HIS A 39 21.14 13.33 9.98
C HIS A 39 21.36 13.34 8.46
N ALA A 40 20.28 13.15 7.68
CA ALA A 40 20.38 13.28 6.23
C ALA A 40 20.30 14.75 5.82
N GLU A 41 21.29 15.21 5.07
CA GLU A 41 21.28 16.52 4.42
C GLU A 41 20.81 16.39 2.96
N GLY A 42 20.10 17.41 2.47
CA GLY A 42 19.68 17.49 1.07
C GLY A 42 18.39 16.74 0.73
N THR A 43 18.23 16.43 -0.55
CA THR A 43 17.01 15.80 -1.08
C THR A 43 16.87 14.37 -0.59
N HIS A 44 15.71 14.03 -0.06
CA HIS A 44 15.43 12.67 0.39
C HIS A 44 15.47 11.67 -0.79
N PRO A 45 16.22 10.56 -0.72
CA PRO A 45 16.53 9.70 -1.87
C PRO A 45 15.31 8.99 -2.48
N HIS A 46 14.30 8.71 -1.67
CA HIS A 46 13.10 7.98 -2.10
C HIS A 46 11.84 8.85 -2.23
N ARG A 47 11.82 10.08 -1.70
CA ARG A 47 10.59 10.88 -1.72
C ARG A 47 10.36 11.42 -3.13
N PRO A 48 9.13 11.34 -3.66
CA PRO A 48 8.80 12.00 -4.90
C PRO A 48 8.91 13.51 -4.72
N VAL A 49 9.33 14.20 -5.79
CA VAL A 49 9.36 15.66 -5.82
C VAL A 49 7.95 16.20 -5.60
N GLY A 50 7.81 17.15 -4.68
CA GLY A 50 6.52 17.78 -4.39
C GLY A 50 5.62 17.02 -3.42
N LEU A 51 6.11 15.95 -2.77
CA LEU A 51 5.37 15.30 -1.69
C LEU A 51 4.92 16.34 -0.65
N PRO A 52 3.61 16.46 -0.35
CA PRO A 52 3.12 17.47 0.57
C PRO A 52 3.70 17.33 1.97
N ALA A 53 3.93 18.46 2.63
CA ALA A 53 4.58 18.50 3.95
C ALA A 53 3.74 17.77 5.02
N GLU A 54 2.41 17.85 4.92
CA GLU A 54 1.48 17.15 5.80
C GLU A 54 1.60 15.62 5.70
N LEU A 55 1.86 15.09 4.49
CA LEU A 55 2.07 13.65 4.32
C LEU A 55 3.44 13.22 4.84
N ILE A 56 4.45 14.10 4.75
CA ILE A 56 5.76 13.87 5.38
C ILE A 56 5.60 13.79 6.90
N THR A 57 4.87 14.73 7.51
CA THR A 57 4.58 14.70 8.94
C THR A 57 3.81 13.45 9.35
N GLU A 58 2.76 13.05 8.60
CA GLU A 58 2.01 11.82 8.85
C GLU A 58 2.94 10.60 8.88
N ILE A 59 3.85 10.47 7.90
CA ILE A 59 4.82 9.38 7.82
C ILE A 59 5.77 9.40 9.02
N ASP A 60 6.36 10.55 9.34
CA ASP A 60 7.36 10.67 10.39
C ASP A 60 6.77 10.34 11.78
N GLU A 61 5.58 10.87 12.07
CA GLU A 61 4.87 10.60 13.32
C GLU A 61 4.49 9.12 13.45
N HIS A 62 3.98 8.54 12.36
CA HIS A 62 3.52 7.16 12.36
C HIS A 62 4.65 6.15 12.61
N PHE A 63 5.85 6.40 12.07
CA PHE A 63 6.99 5.49 12.18
C PHE A 63 7.98 5.85 13.29
N LEU A 64 7.72 6.90 14.08
CA LEU A 64 8.61 7.34 15.15
C LEU A 64 8.88 6.22 16.18
N GLY A 65 7.89 5.34 16.39
CA GLY A 65 7.96 4.20 17.29
C GLY A 65 8.97 3.12 16.90
N LEU A 66 9.20 2.92 15.60
CA LEU A 66 10.09 1.86 15.12
C LEU A 66 11.54 2.09 15.57
N ALA A 67 11.99 3.34 15.62
CA ALA A 67 13.32 3.68 16.15
C ALA A 67 13.47 3.37 17.65
N ARG A 68 12.36 3.19 18.37
CA ARG A 68 12.32 2.80 19.79
C ARG A 68 12.07 1.30 19.99
N GLY A 69 12.01 0.51 18.91
CA GLY A 69 11.78 -0.93 18.95
C GLY A 69 10.31 -1.35 18.96
N GLU A 70 9.39 -0.46 18.57
CA GLU A 70 7.99 -0.88 18.31
C GLU A 70 7.93 -1.79 17.08
N GLU A 71 6.99 -2.75 17.09
CA GLU A 71 6.84 -3.71 16.00
C GLU A 71 6.32 -3.04 14.71
N PRO A 72 6.75 -3.51 13.52
CA PRO A 72 6.19 -3.04 12.26
C PRO A 72 4.68 -3.28 12.19
N GLN A 73 3.96 -2.34 11.58
CA GLN A 73 2.53 -2.52 11.36
C GLN A 73 2.25 -3.64 10.37
N ALA A 74 1.17 -4.39 10.65
CA ALA A 74 0.70 -5.45 9.77
C ALA A 74 0.12 -4.93 8.43
N GLN A 75 -0.18 -3.63 8.33
CA GLN A 75 -0.80 -3.01 7.16
C GLN A 75 -0.10 -1.69 6.81
N CYS A 76 -0.27 -1.27 5.55
CA CYS A 76 0.25 0.01 5.09
C CYS A 76 -0.44 1.20 5.78
N LEU A 77 0.33 2.23 6.13
CA LEU A 77 -0.16 3.52 6.67
C LEU A 77 -1.20 4.16 5.73
N TRP A 78 -0.99 4.04 4.43
CA TRP A 78 -1.91 4.57 3.41
C TRP A 78 -2.94 3.54 2.95
N TYR A 79 -3.20 2.48 3.69
CA TYR A 79 -4.33 1.61 3.42
C TYR A 79 -5.62 2.23 3.96
N ASP A 80 -6.64 2.34 3.11
CA ASP A 80 -8.02 2.59 3.52
C ASP A 80 -8.74 1.25 3.66
N ALA A 81 -9.01 0.83 4.90
CA ALA A 81 -9.62 -0.46 5.20
C ALA A 81 -11.12 -0.51 4.86
N GLU A 82 -11.80 0.63 4.83
CA GLU A 82 -13.23 0.72 4.49
C GLU A 82 -13.40 0.63 2.97
N ALA A 83 -12.67 1.46 2.22
CA ALA A 83 -12.71 1.44 0.76
C ALA A 83 -11.87 0.30 0.15
N LYS A 84 -11.01 -0.35 0.95
CA LYS A 84 -10.05 -1.40 0.55
C LYS A 84 -9.10 -0.94 -0.57
N ARG A 85 -8.65 0.31 -0.50
CA ARG A 85 -7.81 0.97 -1.52
C ARG A 85 -6.65 1.72 -0.89
N CYS A 86 -5.65 2.04 -1.70
CA CYS A 86 -4.54 2.87 -1.25
C CYS A 86 -4.94 4.36 -1.29
N ARG A 87 -4.79 5.05 -0.16
CA ARG A 87 -4.79 6.51 -0.07
C ARG A 87 -3.55 7.08 -0.78
N HIS A 88 -3.63 8.33 -1.22
CA HIS A 88 -2.49 9.06 -1.82
C HIS A 88 -1.84 8.32 -3.00
N TYR A 89 -2.64 7.79 -3.92
CA TYR A 89 -2.19 6.91 -5.01
C TYR A 89 -1.05 7.50 -5.86
N GLU A 90 -1.10 8.81 -6.10
CA GLU A 90 -0.09 9.57 -6.86
C GLU A 90 1.27 9.65 -6.14
N TRP A 91 1.26 9.58 -4.81
CA TRP A 91 2.45 9.69 -3.95
C TRP A 91 3.07 8.34 -3.58
N ARG A 92 2.46 7.22 -4.00
CA ARG A 92 2.90 5.87 -3.64
C ARG A 92 4.39 5.63 -3.90
N PRO A 93 5.08 4.86 -3.06
CA PRO A 93 6.44 4.40 -3.33
C PRO A 93 6.58 3.70 -4.67
N GLN A 94 7.76 3.79 -5.29
CA GLN A 94 8.04 3.18 -6.59
C GLN A 94 7.70 1.68 -6.60
N ILE A 95 8.06 0.95 -5.54
CA ILE A 95 7.72 -0.48 -5.39
C ILE A 95 6.20 -0.76 -5.48
N CYS A 96 5.36 0.16 -5.01
CA CYS A 96 3.90 0.05 -5.11
C CYS A 96 3.37 0.41 -6.50
N ARG A 97 4.11 1.19 -7.29
CA ARG A 97 3.78 1.53 -8.69
C ARG A 97 4.22 0.43 -9.65
N ASP A 98 5.36 -0.19 -9.37
CA ASP A 98 5.92 -1.28 -10.17
C ASP A 98 5.20 -2.61 -9.95
N TYR A 99 4.39 -2.72 -8.90
CA TYR A 99 3.60 -3.90 -8.62
C TYR A 99 2.54 -4.12 -9.71
N GLU A 100 2.72 -5.18 -10.51
CA GLU A 100 1.85 -5.53 -11.62
C GLU A 100 0.48 -6.04 -11.12
N LEU A 101 -0.54 -5.19 -11.28
CA LEU A 101 -1.92 -5.56 -10.95
C LEU A 101 -2.43 -6.64 -11.90
N GLY A 102 -2.85 -7.78 -11.35
CA GLY A 102 -3.22 -8.96 -12.14
C GLY A 102 -2.05 -9.83 -12.61
N GLY A 103 -0.80 -9.44 -12.30
CA GLY A 103 0.37 -10.28 -12.53
C GLY A 103 0.46 -11.47 -11.56
N THR A 104 1.45 -12.33 -11.75
CA THR A 104 1.62 -13.59 -11.01
C THR A 104 1.60 -13.39 -9.49
N ALA A 105 2.34 -12.42 -8.96
CA ALA A 105 2.38 -12.15 -7.51
C ALA A 105 1.02 -11.68 -6.97
N CYS A 106 0.24 -10.93 -7.75
CA CYS A 106 -1.10 -10.49 -7.38
C CYS A 106 -2.08 -11.67 -7.33
N LEU A 107 -2.03 -12.54 -8.33
CA LEU A 107 -2.90 -13.72 -8.40
C LEU A 107 -2.58 -14.75 -7.31
N LEU A 108 -1.31 -14.98 -7.00
CA LEU A 108 -0.92 -15.86 -5.89
C LEU A 108 -1.42 -15.32 -4.55
N ARG A 109 -1.26 -14.01 -4.30
CA ARG A 109 -1.74 -13.39 -3.06
C ARG A 109 -3.26 -13.49 -2.90
N ARG A 110 -4.01 -13.43 -4.01
CA ARG A 110 -5.47 -13.64 -4.03
C ARG A 110 -5.86 -15.07 -3.64
N GLN A 111 -5.03 -16.06 -3.96
CA GLN A 111 -5.27 -17.47 -3.61
C GLN A 111 -4.92 -17.74 -2.14
N GLU A 112 -3.87 -17.11 -1.60
CA GLU A 112 -3.45 -17.28 -0.20
C GLU A 112 -4.52 -16.90 0.82
N VAL A 113 -5.39 -15.92 0.51
CA VAL A 113 -6.47 -15.51 1.42
C VAL A 113 -7.68 -16.46 1.42
N MET A 114 -7.62 -17.56 0.64
CA MET A 114 -8.65 -18.59 0.59
C MET A 114 -8.40 -19.78 1.54
N SER A 115 -7.20 -19.88 2.14
CA SER A 115 -6.80 -20.99 3.04
C SER A 115 -6.84 -20.58 4.50
#